data_AF-A0A965B1K9-F1
#
_entry.id   AF-A0A965B1K9-F1
#
_cell.length_a   1.000
_cell.length_b   1.000
_cell.length_c   1.000
_cell.angle_alpha   90.00
_cell.angle_beta   90.00
_cell.angle_gamma   90.00
#
_symmetry.space_group_name_H-M   'P 1'
#
loop_
_entity.id
_entity.type
_entity.pdbx_description
1 polymer ?
#
loop_
_entity_poly.entity_id
_entity_poly.type
_entity_poly.pdbx_seq_one_letter_code
_entity_poly.pdbx_strand_id
1 'polypeptide(L)'
;MNIGEVINKLTVNQSVITDYYEQEFSHAEFKVKSTDIFADDLVKYFGEEIHSGKSLGWIKTEDKFRVRNAEVNILTGVSGHGKSMWLSQVILAMMRQNTKCLVASLEMRPVLTLARMITQTLGSPEPTDDFIRKWTDRAKDKLYIYDQTGVTTSQDMIATLYYGKHILGVDVFVIDSLMKMSDISEESLEAQKLFVDKLAVVSRDLNIAVFLVAHTRKMKSEDEIPDATNIMGSSHIRNL
;
A
#
# COMPACT_ATOMS: atom_id res chain seq x y z
N MET A 1 33.99 2.31 6.15
CA MET A 1 32.61 1.80 6.13
C MET A 1 32.38 1.18 4.76
N ASN A 2 32.27 -0.14 4.67
CA ASN A 2 32.14 -0.83 3.39
C ASN A 2 30.67 -0.78 2.92
N ILE A 3 30.42 -0.68 1.61
CA ILE A 3 29.08 -0.60 1.01
C ILE A 3 28.19 -1.77 1.48
N GLY A 4 28.77 -2.96 1.69
CA GLY A 4 28.06 -4.11 2.23
C GLY A 4 27.55 -3.95 3.67
N GLU A 5 28.23 -3.17 4.51
CA GLU A 5 27.80 -2.91 5.90
C GLU A 5 26.65 -1.90 5.97
N VAL A 6 26.57 -0.98 5.00
CA VAL A 6 25.46 -0.02 4.88
C VAL A 6 24.21 -0.71 4.34
N ILE A 7 24.36 -1.64 3.39
CA ILE A 7 23.26 -2.44 2.85
C ILE A 7 22.63 -3.31 3.95
N ASN A 8 23.44 -3.95 4.80
CA ASN A 8 22.92 -4.77 5.92
C ASN A 8 22.20 -3.96 7.01
N LYS A 9 22.39 -2.63 7.10
CA LYS A 9 21.58 -1.77 7.99
C LYS A 9 20.24 -1.34 7.36
N LEU A 10 20.11 -1.45 6.04
CA LEU A 10 18.89 -1.10 5.29
C LEU A 10 18.03 -2.32 4.96
N THR A 11 18.62 -3.51 4.93
CA THR A 11 17.92 -4.78 4.71
C THR A 11 17.43 -5.34 6.04
N VAL A 12 16.19 -5.01 6.40
CA VAL A 12 15.51 -5.64 7.53
C VAL A 12 14.90 -6.95 7.07
N ASN A 13 15.20 -8.02 7.79
CA ASN A 13 14.73 -9.37 7.49
C ASN A 13 13.41 -9.68 8.21
N GLN A 14 12.77 -10.76 7.78
CA GLN A 14 11.46 -11.18 8.27
C GLN A 14 11.41 -11.34 9.80
N SER A 15 12.42 -11.98 10.42
CA SER A 15 12.42 -12.21 11.87
C SER A 15 12.39 -10.92 12.67
N VAL A 16 13.14 -9.89 12.25
CA VAL A 16 13.14 -8.59 12.96
C VAL A 16 11.78 -7.90 12.88
N ILE A 17 11.11 -8.01 11.73
CA ILE A 17 9.79 -7.41 11.51
C ILE A 17 8.73 -8.11 12.38
N THR A 18 8.75 -9.44 12.42
CA THR A 18 7.81 -10.24 13.21
C THR A 18 7.99 -10.03 14.72
N ASP A 19 9.24 -10.06 15.21
CA ASP A 19 9.55 -9.86 16.64
C ASP A 19 9.07 -8.49 17.14
N TYR A 20 9.25 -7.43 16.34
CA TYR A 20 8.78 -6.08 16.67
C TYR A 20 7.26 -6.02 16.85
N TYR A 21 6.50 -6.66 15.95
CA TYR A 21 5.04 -6.68 16.02
C TYR A 21 4.52 -7.44 17.26
N GLU A 22 5.08 -8.61 17.54
CA GLU A 22 4.60 -9.48 18.62
C GLU A 22 4.86 -8.89 20.02
N GLN A 23 5.98 -8.19 20.20
CA GLN A 23 6.36 -7.63 21.50
C GLN A 23 5.58 -6.36 21.86
N GLU A 24 5.24 -5.51 20.89
CA GLU A 24 4.75 -4.16 21.19
C GLU A 24 3.27 -3.91 20.87
N PHE A 25 2.61 -4.70 20.01
CA PHE A 25 1.32 -4.29 19.43
C PHE A 25 0.20 -5.37 19.43
N SER A 26 0.38 -6.51 20.10
CA SER A 26 -0.60 -7.61 20.06
C SER A 26 -1.84 -7.45 20.95
N HIS A 27 -2.06 -6.29 21.59
CA HIS A 27 -3.12 -6.11 22.60
C HIS A 27 -4.13 -5.02 22.22
N ALA A 28 -5.37 -5.42 21.96
CA ALA A 28 -6.50 -4.51 21.76
C ALA A 28 -7.12 -4.14 23.12
N GLU A 29 -7.24 -2.84 23.41
CA GLU A 29 -7.99 -2.33 24.57
C GLU A 29 -9.38 -1.84 24.16
N PHE A 30 -10.43 -2.36 24.79
CA PHE A 30 -11.79 -1.87 24.58
C PHE A 30 -12.04 -0.62 25.43
N LYS A 31 -12.32 0.53 24.79
CA LYS A 31 -12.61 1.80 25.46
C LYS A 31 -13.97 2.32 25.01
N VAL A 32 -14.90 2.50 25.96
CA VAL A 32 -16.13 3.28 25.75
C VAL A 32 -15.89 4.66 26.36
N LYS A 33 -16.03 5.70 25.56
CA LYS A 33 -15.76 7.08 25.99
C LYS A 33 -16.97 7.97 25.71
N SER A 34 -17.16 9.01 26.53
CA SER A 34 -18.25 9.99 26.35
C SER A 34 -17.99 10.88 25.14
N THR A 35 -19.02 11.52 24.58
CA THR A 35 -18.87 12.26 23.32
C THR A 35 -18.09 13.58 23.47
N ASP A 36 -18.17 14.21 24.63
CA ASP A 36 -17.54 15.50 24.94
C ASP A 36 -16.02 15.48 24.79
N ILE A 37 -15.36 14.33 25.01
CA ILE A 37 -13.90 14.25 24.88
C ILE A 37 -13.41 14.40 23.44
N PHE A 38 -14.30 14.22 22.45
CA PHE A 38 -13.96 14.28 21.03
C PHE A 38 -14.25 15.66 20.43
N ALA A 39 -14.68 16.64 21.24
CA ALA A 39 -15.07 17.96 20.74
C ALA A 39 -13.95 18.64 19.94
N ASP A 40 -12.72 18.62 20.45
CA ASP A 40 -11.57 19.22 19.78
C ASP A 40 -11.19 18.47 18.49
N ASP A 41 -11.24 17.13 18.53
CA ASP A 41 -11.00 16.29 17.34
C ASP A 41 -12.03 16.56 16.25
N LEU A 42 -13.31 16.75 16.61
CA LEU A 42 -14.38 17.08 15.68
C LEU A 42 -14.20 18.48 15.08
N VAL A 43 -13.84 19.48 15.90
CA VAL A 43 -13.53 20.83 15.41
C VAL A 43 -12.39 20.78 14.41
N LYS A 44 -11.32 20.06 14.73
CA LYS A 44 -10.18 19.86 13.83
C LYS A 44 -10.59 19.14 12.55
N TYR A 45 -11.39 18.08 12.65
CA TYR A 45 -11.85 17.31 11.51
C TYR A 45 -12.62 18.19 10.50
N PHE A 46 -13.62 18.93 10.99
CA PHE A 46 -14.44 19.79 10.12
C PHE A 46 -13.70 21.04 9.64
N GLY A 47 -12.76 21.57 10.42
CA GLY A 47 -11.98 22.75 10.06
C GLY A 47 -10.84 22.47 9.08
N GLU A 48 -10.18 21.32 9.20
CA GLU A 48 -8.92 21.04 8.52
C GLU A 48 -8.94 19.73 7.72
N GLU A 49 -9.52 18.66 8.25
CA GLU A 49 -9.29 17.30 7.73
C GLU A 49 -10.33 16.82 6.71
N ILE A 50 -11.56 17.36 6.72
CA ILE A 50 -12.67 16.88 5.89
C ILE A 50 -12.37 16.92 4.38
N HIS A 51 -11.54 17.87 3.93
CA HIS A 51 -11.09 17.98 2.54
C HIS A 51 -9.60 17.65 2.36
N SER A 52 -8.96 17.13 3.40
CA SER A 52 -7.56 16.72 3.35
C SER A 52 -7.36 15.39 2.61
N GLY A 53 -6.10 15.09 2.32
CA GLY A 53 -5.67 13.87 1.64
C GLY A 53 -4.73 14.17 0.48
N LYS A 54 -4.18 13.12 -0.10
CA LYS A 54 -3.19 13.24 -1.17
C LYS A 54 -3.84 13.08 -2.54
N SER A 55 -3.36 13.85 -3.52
CA SER A 55 -3.82 13.76 -4.91
C SER A 55 -3.28 12.52 -5.60
N LEU A 56 -4.08 11.93 -6.50
CA LEU A 56 -3.63 10.87 -7.41
C LEU A 56 -2.64 11.37 -8.47
N GLY A 57 -2.46 12.68 -8.63
CA GLY A 57 -1.53 13.30 -9.58
C GLY A 57 -2.13 13.74 -10.90
N TRP A 58 -3.46 13.61 -11.08
CA TRP A 58 -4.18 14.09 -12.25
C TRP A 58 -5.18 15.18 -11.91
N ILE A 59 -5.14 16.26 -12.68
CA ILE A 59 -6.06 17.42 -12.53
C ILE A 59 -7.53 16.97 -12.52
N LYS A 60 -7.90 15.99 -13.35
CA LYS A 60 -9.29 15.49 -13.50
C LYS A 60 -9.82 14.71 -12.29
N THR A 61 -8.95 14.37 -11.35
CA THR A 61 -9.30 13.61 -10.13
C THR A 61 -9.25 14.46 -8.87
N GLU A 62 -8.76 15.71 -8.97
CA GLU A 62 -8.48 16.55 -7.80
C GLU A 62 -9.73 16.81 -6.92
N ASP A 63 -10.87 17.03 -7.54
CA ASP A 63 -12.14 17.29 -6.87
C ASP A 63 -12.97 16.02 -6.57
N LYS A 64 -12.49 14.85 -7.00
CA LYS A 64 -13.26 13.60 -6.97
C LYS A 64 -12.71 12.57 -6.00
N PHE A 65 -11.40 12.54 -5.83
CA PHE A 65 -10.75 11.51 -5.04
C PHE A 65 -9.49 12.03 -4.34
N ARG A 66 -9.37 11.66 -3.07
CA ARG A 66 -8.25 11.96 -2.20
C ARG A 66 -7.85 10.68 -1.49
N VAL A 67 -6.57 10.39 -1.48
CA VAL A 67 -6.03 9.29 -0.66
C VAL A 67 -5.88 9.80 0.75
N ARG A 68 -6.70 9.30 1.66
CA ARG A 68 -6.66 9.68 3.08
C ARG A 68 -6.01 8.57 3.88
N ASN A 69 -5.42 8.97 5.00
CA ASN A 69 -4.95 8.01 5.99
C ASN A 69 -6.16 7.38 6.70
N ALA A 70 -5.93 6.26 7.39
CA ALA A 70 -6.96 5.44 8.03
C ALA A 70 -7.96 4.81 7.05
N GLU A 71 -7.60 4.71 5.76
CA GLU A 71 -8.44 4.13 4.71
C GLU A 71 -7.72 3.01 3.95
N VAL A 72 -8.52 2.04 3.49
CA VAL A 72 -8.09 0.98 2.58
C VAL A 72 -8.75 1.22 1.22
N ASN A 73 -7.93 1.36 0.19
CA ASN A 73 -8.30 1.67 -1.17
C ASN A 73 -8.21 0.40 -2.01
N ILE A 74 -9.34 -0.11 -2.47
CA ILE A 74 -9.36 -1.30 -3.35
C ILE A 74 -9.14 -0.87 -4.79
N LEU A 75 -8.07 -1.37 -5.42
CA LEU A 75 -7.84 -1.24 -6.85
C LEU A 75 -8.18 -2.56 -7.54
N THR A 76 -9.24 -2.55 -8.35
CA THR A 76 -9.70 -3.72 -9.10
C THR A 76 -9.72 -3.46 -10.60
N GLY A 77 -9.70 -4.55 -11.37
CA GLY A 77 -9.74 -4.54 -12.83
C GLY A 77 -9.23 -5.85 -13.42
N VAL A 78 -9.53 -6.07 -14.69
CA VAL A 78 -9.12 -7.28 -15.44
C VAL A 78 -7.59 -7.41 -15.46
N SER A 79 -7.09 -8.65 -15.47
CA SER A 79 -5.66 -8.93 -15.54
C SER A 79 -5.06 -8.32 -16.82
N GLY A 80 -3.90 -7.67 -16.71
CA GLY A 80 -3.25 -7.00 -17.86
C GLY A 80 -3.77 -5.59 -18.21
N HIS A 81 -4.87 -5.10 -17.61
CA HIS A 81 -5.43 -3.77 -17.91
C HIS A 81 -4.72 -2.61 -17.19
N GLY A 82 -3.44 -2.75 -16.87
CA GLY A 82 -2.62 -1.64 -16.39
C GLY A 82 -2.81 -1.20 -14.93
N LYS A 83 -3.44 -2.00 -14.05
CA LYS A 83 -3.59 -1.68 -12.62
C LYS A 83 -2.28 -1.26 -11.95
N SER A 84 -1.26 -2.12 -12.02
CA SER A 84 0.06 -1.84 -11.45
C SER A 84 0.77 -0.68 -12.17
N MET A 85 0.44 -0.42 -13.44
CA MET A 85 0.95 0.74 -14.19
C MET A 85 0.32 2.05 -13.71
N TRP A 86 -0.99 2.05 -13.48
CA TRP A 86 -1.70 3.17 -12.90
C TRP A 86 -1.23 3.44 -11.47
N LEU A 87 -1.10 2.38 -10.66
CA LEU A 87 -0.71 2.50 -9.26
C LEU A 87 0.71 3.05 -9.10
N SER A 88 1.65 2.63 -9.96
CA SER A 88 3.01 3.20 -9.98
C SER A 88 3.02 4.71 -10.29
N GLN A 89 2.16 5.20 -11.18
CA GLN A 89 1.99 6.64 -11.44
C GLN A 89 1.45 7.37 -10.21
N VAL A 90 0.45 6.80 -9.54
CA VAL A 90 -0.09 7.37 -8.29
C VAL A 90 1.00 7.47 -7.23
N ILE A 91 1.78 6.41 -7.02
CA ILE A 91 2.88 6.42 -6.05
C ILE A 91 3.94 7.47 -6.39
N LEU A 92 4.31 7.62 -7.67
CA LEU A 92 5.19 8.71 -8.11
C LEU A 92 4.62 10.10 -7.78
N ALA A 93 3.30 10.29 -7.94
CA ALA A 93 2.64 11.54 -7.55
C ALA A 93 2.63 11.76 -6.03
N MET A 94 2.47 10.70 -5.22
CA MET A 94 2.57 10.77 -3.76
C MET A 94 3.98 11.16 -3.30
N MET A 95 5.01 10.60 -3.92
CA MET A 95 6.42 10.95 -3.63
C MET A 95 6.73 12.42 -3.93
N ARG A 96 6.11 12.99 -4.98
CA ARG A 96 6.20 14.43 -5.29
C ARG A 96 5.53 15.29 -4.22
N GLN A 97 4.48 14.78 -3.58
CA GLN A 97 3.80 15.40 -2.43
C GLN A 97 4.51 15.11 -1.09
N ASN A 98 5.80 14.77 -1.12
CA ASN A 98 6.65 14.42 0.02
C ASN A 98 6.07 13.31 0.91
N THR A 99 5.33 12.38 0.32
CA THR A 99 4.76 11.23 1.02
C THR A 99 5.69 10.04 0.85
N LYS A 100 6.01 9.37 1.96
CA LYS A 100 6.80 8.14 1.91
C LYS A 100 5.89 6.96 1.57
N CYS A 101 6.33 6.13 0.64
CA CYS A 101 5.56 5.01 0.12
C CYS A 101 6.32 3.69 0.27
N LEU A 102 5.60 2.60 0.53
CA LEU A 102 6.12 1.24 0.46
C LEU A 102 5.33 0.41 -0.53
N VAL A 103 6.01 -0.22 -1.48
CA VAL A 103 5.38 -1.07 -2.49
C VAL A 103 5.74 -2.54 -2.26
N ALA A 104 4.73 -3.33 -1.88
CA ALA A 104 4.79 -4.78 -1.84
C ALA A 104 4.15 -5.38 -3.09
N SER A 105 4.95 -5.48 -4.15
CA SER A 105 4.57 -6.19 -5.37
C SER A 105 5.01 -7.65 -5.25
N LEU A 106 4.11 -8.50 -4.76
CA LEU A 106 4.33 -9.92 -4.50
C LEU A 106 4.39 -10.77 -5.78
N GLU A 107 4.03 -10.21 -6.94
CA GLU A 107 4.13 -10.88 -8.24
C GLU A 107 5.42 -10.55 -8.99
N MET A 108 6.03 -9.41 -8.69
CA MET A 108 6.97 -8.76 -9.59
C MET A 108 8.27 -8.48 -8.87
N ARG A 109 9.38 -8.91 -9.47
CA ARG A 109 10.71 -8.59 -8.96
C ARG A 109 10.87 -7.08 -8.76
N PRO A 110 11.45 -6.61 -7.64
CA PRO A 110 11.64 -5.18 -7.36
C PRO A 110 12.22 -4.38 -8.52
N VAL A 111 13.22 -4.94 -9.20
CA VAL A 111 13.88 -4.30 -10.35
C VAL A 111 12.90 -3.97 -11.47
N LEU A 112 11.91 -4.82 -11.73
CA LEU A 112 10.90 -4.58 -12.77
C LEU A 112 9.89 -3.50 -12.35
N THR A 113 9.50 -3.49 -11.07
CA THR A 113 8.67 -2.43 -10.48
C THR A 113 9.38 -1.07 -10.57
N LEU A 114 10.66 -1.02 -10.18
CA LEU A 114 11.47 0.19 -10.26
C LEU A 114 11.72 0.62 -11.70
N ALA A 115 12.01 -0.30 -12.62
CA ALA A 115 12.16 -0.01 -14.04
C ALA A 115 10.91 0.67 -14.61
N ARG A 116 9.72 0.19 -14.26
CA ARG A 116 8.45 0.83 -14.64
C ARG A 116 8.36 2.26 -14.10
N MET A 117 8.67 2.47 -12.82
CA MET A 117 8.59 3.81 -12.22
C MET A 117 9.61 4.79 -12.83
N ILE A 118 10.80 4.29 -13.20
CA ILE A 118 11.84 5.06 -13.87
C ILE A 118 11.36 5.49 -15.26
N THR A 119 10.85 4.58 -16.08
CA THR A 119 10.38 4.90 -17.43
C THR A 119 9.16 5.82 -17.41
N GLN A 120 8.27 5.65 -16.43
CA GLN A 120 7.15 6.56 -16.17
C GLN A 120 7.59 7.96 -15.76
N THR A 121 8.64 8.07 -14.94
CA THR A 121 9.20 9.36 -14.54
C THR A 121 9.91 10.06 -15.70
N LEU A 122 10.63 9.28 -16.51
CA LEU A 122 11.39 9.78 -17.67
C LEU A 122 10.48 10.15 -18.85
N GLY A 123 9.37 9.44 -19.04
CA GLY A 123 8.55 9.51 -20.25
C GLY A 123 9.16 8.77 -21.45
N SER A 124 10.12 7.88 -21.21
CA SER A 124 10.82 7.10 -22.24
C SER A 124 11.21 5.72 -21.68
N PRO A 125 11.23 4.66 -22.53
CA PRO A 125 11.70 3.34 -22.12
C PRO A 125 13.23 3.24 -22.00
N GLU A 126 13.99 4.26 -22.43
CA GLU A 126 15.46 4.21 -22.47
C GLU A 126 16.11 5.20 -21.48
N PRO A 127 16.20 4.85 -20.18
CA PRO A 127 16.92 5.65 -19.21
C PRO A 127 18.43 5.48 -19.35
N THR A 128 19.17 6.58 -19.20
CA THR A 128 20.64 6.54 -19.09
C THR A 128 21.05 6.12 -17.68
N ASP A 129 22.26 5.56 -17.52
CA ASP A 129 22.83 5.20 -16.22
C ASP A 129 22.82 6.37 -15.22
N ASP A 130 23.11 7.59 -15.68
CA ASP A 130 23.08 8.80 -14.87
C ASP A 130 21.65 9.11 -14.39
N PHE A 131 20.65 8.97 -15.26
CA PHE A 131 19.25 9.17 -14.88
C PHE A 131 18.82 8.15 -13.82
N ILE A 132 19.16 6.87 -14.01
CA ILE A 132 18.84 5.80 -13.05
C ILE A 132 19.42 6.14 -11.68
N ARG A 133 20.72 6.47 -11.60
CA ARG A 133 21.40 6.78 -10.33
C ARG A 133 20.78 7.99 -9.63
N LYS A 134 20.51 9.07 -10.37
CA LYS A 134 19.84 10.28 -9.84
C LYS A 134 18.42 10.01 -9.40
N TRP A 135 17.68 9.18 -10.14
CA TRP A 135 16.34 8.79 -9.76
C TRP A 135 16.35 7.98 -8.46
N THR A 136 17.23 6.98 -8.34
CA THR A 136 17.35 6.15 -7.13
C THR A 136 17.76 6.98 -5.92
N ASP A 137 18.69 7.92 -6.06
CA ASP A 137 19.11 8.78 -4.95
C ASP A 137 17.97 9.68 -4.45
N ARG A 138 17.13 10.21 -5.36
CA ARG A 138 15.92 10.97 -4.99
C ARG A 138 14.84 10.11 -4.35
N ALA A 139 14.80 8.81 -4.66
CA ALA A 139 13.79 7.89 -4.17
C ALA A 139 14.13 7.27 -2.81
N LYS A 140 15.42 7.18 -2.44
CA LYS A 140 15.90 6.36 -1.29
C LYS A 140 15.23 6.62 0.06
N ASP A 141 14.78 7.85 0.32
CA ASP A 141 14.12 8.25 1.57
C ASP A 141 12.61 8.45 1.42
N LYS A 142 12.05 8.08 0.26
CA LYS A 142 10.65 8.31 -0.13
C LYS A 142 9.94 7.06 -0.65
N LEU A 143 10.67 6.10 -1.20
CA LEU A 143 10.12 4.88 -1.77
C LEU A 143 10.89 3.68 -1.24
N TYR A 144 10.16 2.78 -0.61
CA TYR A 144 10.65 1.49 -0.15
C TYR A 144 9.99 0.39 -0.96
N ILE A 145 10.75 -0.64 -1.30
CA ILE A 145 10.23 -1.80 -2.03
C ILE A 145 10.37 -3.01 -1.11
N TYR A 146 9.28 -3.76 -0.96
CA TYR A 146 9.33 -5.07 -0.34
C TYR A 146 9.93 -6.05 -1.34
N ASP A 147 11.11 -6.57 -1.04
CA ASP A 147 11.80 -7.58 -1.84
C ASP A 147 11.55 -8.96 -1.24
N GLN A 148 10.61 -9.68 -1.84
CA GLN A 148 10.24 -11.01 -1.35
C GLN A 148 11.32 -12.03 -1.71
N THR A 149 12.10 -12.44 -0.72
CA THR A 149 12.95 -13.64 -0.80
C THR A 149 12.24 -14.82 -0.14
N GLY A 150 11.36 -15.50 -0.87
CA GLY A 150 10.66 -16.70 -0.36
C GLY A 150 9.14 -16.53 -0.30
N VAL A 151 8.51 -17.12 0.70
CA VAL A 151 7.05 -17.13 0.87
C VAL A 151 6.62 -16.00 1.82
N THR A 152 5.59 -15.24 1.44
CA THR A 152 5.03 -14.16 2.27
C THR A 152 3.69 -14.60 2.84
N THR A 153 3.51 -14.48 4.15
CA THR A 153 2.24 -14.71 4.84
C THR A 153 1.50 -13.40 5.11
N SER A 154 0.22 -13.50 5.48
CA SER A 154 -0.58 -12.38 5.95
C SER A 154 0.04 -11.69 7.18
N GLN A 155 0.64 -12.46 8.10
CA GLN A 155 1.32 -11.93 9.28
C GLN A 155 2.56 -11.12 8.90
N ASP A 156 3.37 -11.60 7.95
CA ASP A 156 4.55 -10.88 7.46
C ASP A 156 4.15 -9.53 6.86
N MET A 157 3.04 -9.50 6.13
CA MET A 157 2.51 -8.27 5.55
C MET A 157 2.05 -7.28 6.62
N ILE A 158 1.29 -7.73 7.62
CA ILE A 158 0.89 -6.85 8.72
C ILE A 158 2.12 -6.30 9.44
N ALA A 159 3.09 -7.14 9.79
CA ALA A 159 4.29 -6.71 10.47
C ALA A 159 5.11 -5.73 9.61
N THR A 160 5.13 -5.91 8.28
CA THR A 160 5.72 -4.95 7.33
C THR A 160 5.04 -3.57 7.38
N LEU A 161 3.71 -3.50 7.57
CA LEU A 161 2.99 -2.22 7.72
C LEU A 161 3.43 -1.48 8.99
N TYR A 162 3.50 -2.20 10.13
CA TYR A 162 3.97 -1.64 11.39
C TYR A 162 5.41 -1.14 11.28
N TYR A 163 6.31 -1.96 10.75
CA TYR A 163 7.71 -1.58 10.54
C TYR A 163 7.81 -0.36 9.61
N GLY A 164 7.11 -0.40 8.47
CA GLY A 164 7.10 0.70 7.51
C GLY A 164 6.61 2.00 8.13
N LYS A 165 5.57 1.97 8.97
CA LYS A 165 5.04 3.17 9.61
C LYS A 165 5.99 3.68 10.69
N HIS A 166 6.34 2.84 11.66
CA HIS A 166 7.03 3.29 12.87
C HIS A 166 8.53 3.53 12.66
N ILE A 167 9.18 2.73 11.82
CA ILE A 167 10.62 2.81 11.62
C ILE A 167 10.96 3.65 10.38
N LEU A 168 10.24 3.46 9.27
CA LEU A 168 10.52 4.16 8.02
C LEU A 168 9.70 5.46 7.85
N GLY A 169 8.63 5.64 8.61
CA GLY A 169 7.73 6.79 8.49
C GLY A 169 6.87 6.76 7.22
N VAL A 170 6.55 5.57 6.71
CA VAL A 170 5.71 5.39 5.51
C VAL A 170 4.27 5.72 5.83
N ASP A 171 3.62 6.47 4.95
CA ASP A 171 2.19 6.82 5.08
C ASP A 171 1.31 6.11 4.05
N VAL A 172 1.86 5.70 2.90
CA VAL A 172 1.10 5.03 1.83
C VAL A 172 1.73 3.68 1.51
N PHE A 173 0.92 2.63 1.58
CA PHE A 173 1.35 1.26 1.32
C PHE A 173 0.62 0.69 0.11
N VAL A 174 1.29 -0.14 -0.66
CA VAL A 174 0.70 -0.92 -1.76
C VAL A 174 0.90 -2.40 -1.46
N ILE A 175 -0.18 -3.18 -1.57
CA ILE A 175 -0.17 -4.64 -1.53
C ILE A 175 -0.71 -5.13 -2.87
N ASP A 176 0.19 -5.62 -3.73
CA ASP A 176 -0.10 -6.11 -5.09
C ASP A 176 0.47 -7.52 -5.26
N SER A 177 -0.27 -8.60 -4.98
CA SER A 177 -1.72 -8.66 -4.75
C SER A 177 -2.09 -9.54 -3.55
N LEU A 178 -3.33 -9.43 -3.08
CA LEU A 178 -3.88 -10.22 -1.96
C LEU A 178 -3.63 -11.74 -2.12
N MET A 179 -3.80 -12.25 -3.35
CA MET A 179 -3.78 -13.69 -3.66
C MET A 179 -2.37 -14.31 -3.69
N LYS A 180 -1.33 -13.52 -3.41
CA LYS A 180 0.06 -13.99 -3.39
C LYS A 180 0.59 -14.28 -1.98
N MET A 181 -0.23 -14.02 -0.96
CA MET A 181 0.08 -14.47 0.40
C MET A 181 -0.20 -15.97 0.50
N SER A 182 0.73 -16.73 1.07
CA SER A 182 0.64 -18.21 1.04
C SER A 182 -0.51 -18.80 1.86
N ASP A 183 -0.98 -18.07 2.85
CA ASP A 183 -2.07 -18.44 3.76
C ASP A 183 -3.42 -17.86 3.32
N ILE A 184 -3.47 -17.16 2.17
CA ILE A 184 -4.70 -16.61 1.59
C ILE A 184 -4.84 -17.15 0.16
N SER A 185 -5.68 -18.17 -0.01
CA SER A 185 -6.02 -18.71 -1.33
C SER A 185 -7.28 -18.05 -1.91
N GLU A 186 -7.48 -18.18 -3.22
CA GLU A 186 -8.68 -17.69 -3.92
C GLU A 186 -9.97 -18.31 -3.39
N GLU A 187 -9.91 -19.56 -2.92
CA GLU A 187 -11.06 -20.31 -2.40
C GLU A 187 -11.36 -20.00 -0.92
N SER A 188 -10.39 -19.46 -0.19
CA SER A 188 -10.53 -19.19 1.25
C SER A 188 -11.15 -17.82 1.53
N LEU A 189 -12.46 -17.72 1.33
CA LEU A 189 -13.21 -16.46 1.56
C LEU A 189 -13.09 -15.97 3.01
N GLU A 190 -12.99 -16.87 3.98
CA GLU A 190 -12.83 -16.50 5.40
C GLU A 190 -11.44 -15.94 5.67
N ALA A 191 -10.36 -16.54 5.13
CA ALA A 191 -9.02 -15.98 5.30
C ALA A 191 -8.90 -14.60 4.65
N GLN A 192 -9.49 -14.42 3.47
CA GLN A 192 -9.54 -13.12 2.80
C GLN A 192 -10.30 -12.09 3.64
N LYS A 193 -11.46 -12.45 4.18
CA LYS A 193 -12.23 -11.58 5.08
C LYS A 193 -11.42 -11.18 6.31
N LEU A 194 -10.85 -12.16 7.04
CA LEU A 194 -10.08 -11.91 8.25
C LEU A 194 -8.88 -10.99 7.98
N PHE A 195 -8.19 -11.19 6.86
CA PHE A 195 -7.09 -10.33 6.48
C PHE A 195 -7.55 -8.90 6.18
N VAL A 196 -8.64 -8.75 5.42
CA VAL A 196 -9.19 -7.45 5.03
C VAL A 196 -9.72 -6.68 6.25
N ASP A 197 -10.42 -7.34 7.17
CA ASP A 197 -10.87 -6.75 8.44
C ASP A 197 -9.67 -6.29 9.27
N LYS A 198 -8.63 -7.13 9.38
CA LYS A 198 -7.39 -6.80 10.08
C LYS A 198 -6.67 -5.62 9.40
N LEU A 199 -6.65 -5.58 8.07
CA LEU A 199 -6.03 -4.50 7.30
C LEU A 199 -6.74 -3.17 7.53
N ALA A 200 -8.07 -3.17 7.62
CA ALA A 200 -8.85 -1.97 7.92
C ALA A 200 -8.57 -1.44 9.33
N VAL A 201 -8.46 -2.33 10.32
CA VAL A 201 -8.06 -1.97 11.69
C VAL A 201 -6.64 -1.40 11.71
N VAL A 202 -5.67 -2.11 11.12
CA VAL A 202 -4.27 -1.67 11.07
C VAL A 202 -4.12 -0.33 10.33
N SER A 203 -4.84 -0.14 9.22
CA SER A 203 -4.84 1.13 8.49
C SER A 203 -5.28 2.29 9.38
N ARG A 204 -6.35 2.09 10.16
CA ARG A 204 -6.90 3.06 11.11
C ARG A 204 -5.95 3.34 12.26
N ASP A 205 -5.46 2.28 12.92
CA ASP A 205 -4.64 2.39 14.13
C ASP A 205 -3.27 3.01 13.83
N LEU A 206 -2.68 2.66 12.68
CA LEU A 206 -1.43 3.26 12.22
C LEU A 206 -1.62 4.61 11.54
N ASN A 207 -2.87 5.01 11.25
CA ASN A 207 -3.20 6.20 10.47
C ASN A 207 -2.39 6.25 9.15
N ILE A 208 -2.50 5.19 8.36
CA ILE A 208 -1.84 5.02 7.05
C ILE A 208 -2.89 4.85 5.95
N ALA A 209 -2.52 5.04 4.69
CA ALA A 209 -3.35 4.67 3.55
C ALA A 209 -2.82 3.37 2.93
N VAL A 210 -3.69 2.42 2.66
CA VAL A 210 -3.30 1.17 1.98
C VAL A 210 -4.02 1.07 0.65
N PHE A 211 -3.29 0.77 -0.42
CA PHE A 211 -3.84 0.28 -1.67
C PHE A 211 -3.74 -1.24 -1.71
N LEU A 212 -4.89 -1.90 -1.79
CA LEU A 212 -4.96 -3.35 -1.95
C LEU A 212 -5.42 -3.67 -3.37
N VAL A 213 -4.57 -4.36 -4.14
CA VAL A 213 -4.93 -4.82 -5.48
C VAL A 213 -5.72 -6.13 -5.37
N ALA A 214 -6.94 -6.10 -5.91
CA ALA A 214 -7.82 -7.25 -6.03
C ALA A 214 -8.09 -7.55 -7.50
N HIS A 215 -8.18 -8.83 -7.85
CA HIS A 215 -8.58 -9.22 -9.21
C HIS A 215 -10.09 -9.09 -9.38
N THR A 216 -10.54 -8.95 -10.62
CA THR A 216 -11.96 -9.09 -10.97
C THR A 216 -12.32 -10.56 -11.17
N ARG A 217 -13.58 -10.89 -10.90
CA ARG A 217 -14.20 -12.13 -11.37
C ARG A 217 -14.14 -12.17 -12.90
N LYS A 218 -14.25 -13.37 -13.47
CA LYS A 218 -14.32 -13.56 -14.92
C LYS A 218 -15.52 -12.77 -15.47
N MET A 219 -15.25 -11.75 -16.28
CA MET A 219 -16.29 -10.93 -16.90
C MET A 219 -16.77 -11.57 -18.20
N LYS A 220 -17.95 -11.17 -18.67
CA LYS A 220 -18.53 -11.69 -19.92
C LYS A 220 -17.79 -11.18 -21.15
N SER A 221 -17.23 -9.97 -21.06
CA SER A 221 -16.37 -9.35 -22.07
C SER A 221 -15.23 -8.59 -21.38
N GLU A 222 -14.09 -8.47 -22.05
CA GLU A 222 -12.96 -7.62 -21.59
C GLU A 222 -13.25 -6.12 -21.76
N ASP A 223 -14.22 -5.76 -22.60
CA ASP A 223 -14.64 -4.37 -22.85
C ASP A 223 -15.68 -3.84 -21.83
N GLU A 224 -16.22 -4.73 -20.99
CA GLU A 224 -17.19 -4.36 -19.96
C GLU A 224 -16.49 -3.57 -18.85
N ILE A 225 -17.05 -2.44 -18.43
CA ILE A 225 -16.50 -1.67 -17.32
C ILE A 225 -16.90 -2.40 -16.01
N PRO A 226 -15.93 -2.90 -15.22
CA PRO A 226 -16.24 -3.58 -13.98
C PRO A 226 -16.84 -2.60 -12.96
N ASP A 227 -17.82 -3.08 -12.20
CA ASP A 227 -18.34 -2.43 -11.01
C ASP A 227 -17.90 -3.17 -9.72
N ALA A 228 -18.35 -2.67 -8.57
CA ALA A 228 -17.99 -3.22 -7.27
C ALA A 228 -18.42 -4.70 -7.08
N THR A 229 -19.43 -5.18 -7.81
CA THR A 229 -19.88 -6.58 -7.77
C THR A 229 -18.94 -7.53 -8.50
N ASN A 230 -18.09 -6.99 -9.39
CA ASN A 230 -17.10 -7.76 -10.12
C ASN A 230 -15.82 -8.02 -9.33
N ILE A 231 -15.66 -7.48 -8.12
CA ILE A 231 -14.50 -7.77 -7.26
C ILE A 231 -14.47 -9.28 -6.92
N MET A 232 -13.32 -9.92 -7.18
CA MET A 232 -13.10 -11.32 -6.88
C MET A 232 -12.77 -11.52 -5.39
N GLY A 233 -13.15 -12.69 -4.88
CA GLY A 233 -12.92 -13.05 -3.48
C GLY A 233 -14.11 -12.72 -2.58
N SER A 234 -13.81 -12.58 -1.29
CA SER A 234 -14.81 -12.33 -0.25
C SER A 234 -15.61 -11.05 -0.53
N SER A 235 -16.93 -11.10 -0.32
CA SER A 235 -17.77 -9.90 -0.38
C SER A 235 -17.34 -8.83 0.62
N HIS A 236 -16.59 -9.19 1.66
CA HIS A 236 -15.99 -8.26 2.61
C HIS A 236 -14.93 -7.36 1.99
N ILE A 237 -14.25 -7.78 0.90
CA ILE A 237 -13.32 -6.90 0.17
C ILE A 237 -14.06 -5.68 -0.38
N ARG A 238 -15.31 -5.88 -0.83
CA ARG A 238 -16.18 -4.79 -1.30
C ARG A 238 -16.77 -3.98 -0.14
N ASN A 239 -17.14 -4.66 0.94
CA ASN A 239 -17.93 -4.09 2.04
C ASN A 239 -17.08 -3.53 3.19
N LEU A 240 -15.80 -3.26 2.92
CA LEU A 240 -14.88 -2.57 3.83
C LEU A 240 -15.46 -1.27 4.37
#